data_AF-A0A5W5XFC7-F1
#
_entry.id   AF-A0A5W5XFC7-F1
#
_cell.length_a   1.000
_cell.length_b   1.000
_cell.length_c   1.000
_cell.angle_alpha   90.00
_cell.angle_beta   90.00
_cell.angle_gamma   90.00
#
_symmetry.space_group_name_H-M   'P 1'
#
loop_
_entity.id
_entity.type
_entity.pdbx_description
1 polymer ?
#
loop_
_entity_poly.entity_id
_entity_poly.type
_entity_poly.pdbx_seq_one_letter_code
_entity_poly.pdbx_strand_id
1 'polypeptide(L)'
;MSEREIRCYSGEVRAETHDSEPSRIIGYGSVFDSRSELIFGSFREIIRPGAFDEVLNDDVRALFNHDPNFILGRRSAGTLALTVDERGLRYDITAPETQTIRDLVLAPMQRGDINQSSFAFRVARDGEEWYQDEDGVVIREITRFSRLL
;
A
#
# COMPACT_ATOMS: atom_id res chain seq x y z
N MET A 1 -10.19 18.54 5.35
CA MET A 1 -9.39 17.31 5.24
C MET A 1 -9.22 17.03 3.77
N SER A 2 -8.03 16.58 3.32
CA SER A 2 -7.83 16.22 1.91
C SER A 2 -8.76 15.07 1.51
N GLU A 3 -9.03 14.94 0.22
CA GLU A 3 -9.80 13.82 -0.30
C GLU A 3 -9.06 12.48 -0.10
N ARG A 4 -9.83 11.38 -0.07
CA ARG A 4 -9.27 10.03 -0.05
C ARG A 4 -8.68 9.74 -1.42
N GLU A 5 -7.44 9.30 -1.43
CA GLU A 5 -6.74 8.89 -2.64
C GLU A 5 -6.41 7.40 -2.59
N ILE A 6 -6.29 6.78 -3.76
CA ILE A 6 -5.85 5.39 -3.93
C ILE A 6 -4.72 5.40 -4.95
N ARG A 7 -3.65 4.65 -4.68
CA ARG A 7 -2.57 4.39 -5.61
C ARG A 7 -2.36 2.90 -5.74
N CYS A 8 -2.09 2.44 -6.96
CA CYS A 8 -1.64 1.09 -7.22
C CYS A 8 -0.12 1.11 -7.37
N TYR A 9 0.57 0.28 -6.62
CA TYR A 9 1.98 0.02 -6.80
C TYR A 9 2.16 -1.33 -7.49
N SER A 10 2.83 -1.29 -8.63
CA SER A 10 3.25 -2.47 -9.37
C SER A 10 4.59 -2.94 -8.80
N GLY A 11 4.53 -3.76 -7.76
CA GLY A 11 5.70 -4.38 -7.16
C GLY A 11 5.35 -5.73 -6.55
N GLU A 12 6.37 -6.45 -6.11
CA GLU A 12 6.20 -7.84 -5.74
C GLU A 12 5.33 -8.00 -4.47
N VAL A 13 4.15 -8.61 -4.67
CA VAL A 13 3.30 -9.13 -3.61
C VAL A 13 3.52 -10.62 -3.53
N ARG A 14 3.84 -11.14 -2.34
CA ARG A 14 4.10 -12.56 -2.11
C ARG A 14 3.09 -13.14 -1.11
N ALA A 15 2.62 -14.34 -1.41
CA ALA A 15 1.96 -15.20 -0.44
C ALA A 15 2.97 -16.25 0.04
N GLU A 16 3.24 -16.29 1.34
CA GLU A 16 4.08 -17.29 1.97
C GLU A 16 3.18 -18.27 2.75
N THR A 17 3.34 -19.57 2.47
CA THR A 17 2.58 -20.64 3.11
C THR A 17 3.53 -21.64 3.73
N HIS A 18 3.34 -21.91 5.02
CA HIS A 18 4.05 -22.95 5.76
C HIS A 18 3.06 -23.95 6.33
N ASP A 19 3.41 -25.24 6.36
CA ASP A 19 2.49 -26.33 6.75
C ASP A 19 1.96 -26.23 8.20
N SER A 20 2.55 -25.38 9.04
CA SER A 20 2.19 -25.22 10.47
C SER A 20 2.03 -23.77 10.92
N GLU A 21 2.09 -22.80 9.99
CA GLU A 21 1.90 -21.38 10.31
C GLU A 21 0.82 -20.76 9.42
N PRO A 22 0.08 -19.75 9.93
CA PRO A 22 -0.88 -19.02 9.14
C PRO A 22 -0.24 -18.44 7.86
N SER A 23 -0.97 -18.48 6.75
CA SER A 23 -0.49 -17.92 5.49
C SER A 23 -0.25 -16.42 5.62
N ARG A 24 0.86 -15.94 5.05
CA ARG A 24 1.25 -14.53 5.11
C ARG A 24 1.14 -13.89 3.74
N ILE A 25 0.63 -12.66 3.68
CA ILE A 25 0.65 -11.82 2.48
C ILE A 25 1.56 -10.62 2.77
N ILE A 26 2.66 -10.54 2.04
CA ILE A 26 3.75 -9.58 2.27
C ILE A 26 3.99 -8.79 0.98
N GLY A 27 4.22 -7.49 1.11
CA GLY A 27 4.60 -6.64 0.00
C GLY A 27 4.85 -5.20 0.42
N TYR A 28 5.03 -4.35 -0.58
CA TYR A 28 5.23 -2.91 -0.39
C TYR A 28 4.03 -2.16 -0.94
N GLY A 29 3.37 -1.36 -0.09
CA GLY A 29 2.28 -0.49 -0.54
C GLY A 29 2.80 0.72 -1.32
N SER A 30 4.02 1.15 -1.01
CA SER A 30 4.72 2.25 -1.65
C SER A 30 6.23 2.11 -1.48
N VAL A 31 7.00 2.66 -2.40
CA VAL A 31 8.46 2.79 -2.31
C VAL A 31 8.86 4.26 -2.35
N PHE A 32 9.95 4.59 -1.65
CA PHE A 32 10.44 5.96 -1.57
C PHE A 32 11.26 6.36 -2.78
N ASP A 33 11.33 7.68 -3.00
CA ASP A 33 12.24 8.34 -3.95
C ASP A 33 12.19 7.82 -5.40
N SER A 34 11.12 7.10 -5.74
CA SER A 34 10.84 6.60 -7.08
C SER A 34 9.69 7.39 -7.69
N ARG A 35 9.84 7.76 -8.96
CA ARG A 35 8.74 8.33 -9.74
C ARG A 35 7.68 7.24 -9.98
N SER A 36 6.42 7.58 -9.75
CA SER A 36 5.31 6.74 -10.17
C SER A 36 5.18 6.67 -11.70
N GLU A 37 4.32 5.77 -12.16
CA GLU A 37 3.70 5.88 -13.48
C GLU A 37 2.93 7.21 -13.61
N LEU A 38 2.59 7.59 -14.84
CA LEU A 38 1.84 8.82 -15.09
C LEU A 38 0.41 8.70 -14.53
N ILE A 39 0.10 9.49 -13.50
CA ILE A 39 -1.18 9.47 -12.80
C ILE A 39 -2.14 10.37 -13.57
N PHE A 40 -3.32 9.82 -13.93
CA PHE A 40 -4.37 10.49 -14.70
C PHE A 40 -3.89 11.17 -16.00
N GLY A 41 -2.75 10.72 -16.55
CA GLY A 41 -2.17 11.31 -17.75
C GLY A 41 -1.53 12.69 -17.56
N SER A 42 -1.30 13.15 -16.32
CA SER A 42 -0.94 14.55 -16.06
C SER A 42 0.30 14.77 -15.20
N PHE A 43 0.54 13.96 -14.16
CA PHE A 43 1.69 14.14 -13.27
C PHE A 43 2.28 12.80 -12.80
N ARG A 44 3.51 12.85 -12.29
CA ARG A 44 4.13 11.74 -11.57
C ARG A 44 4.24 12.09 -10.09
N GLU A 45 4.21 11.08 -9.24
CA GLU A 45 4.27 11.22 -7.79
C GLU A 45 5.58 10.63 -7.26
N ILE A 46 6.16 11.29 -6.27
CA ILE A 46 7.31 10.79 -5.49
C ILE A 46 6.90 10.86 -4.02
N ILE A 47 7.08 9.76 -3.29
CA ILE A 47 6.86 9.71 -1.85
C ILE A 47 8.22 9.76 -1.17
N ARG A 48 8.41 10.71 -0.26
CA ARG A 48 9.69 10.89 0.44
C ARG A 48 9.79 10.00 1.69
N PRO A 49 11.01 9.59 2.08
CA PRO A 49 11.25 9.04 3.41
C PRO A 49 10.69 9.97 4.50
N GLY A 50 10.10 9.39 5.55
CA GLY A 50 9.42 10.13 6.61
C GLY A 50 7.94 10.43 6.35
N ALA A 51 7.43 10.26 5.12
CA ALA A 51 6.04 10.58 4.80
C ALA A 51 5.01 9.78 5.60
N PHE A 52 5.36 8.59 6.08
CA PHE A 52 4.47 7.70 6.82
C PHE A 52 4.60 7.81 8.36
N ASP A 53 5.55 8.58 8.89
CA ASP A 53 5.93 8.54 10.30
C ASP A 53 4.77 8.82 11.27
N GLU A 54 3.86 9.72 10.87
CA GLU A 54 2.70 10.09 11.69
C GLU A 54 1.49 9.13 11.55
N VAL A 55 1.51 8.23 10.56
CA VAL A 55 0.33 7.42 10.16
C VAL A 55 0.49 5.91 10.35
N LEU A 56 1.68 5.43 10.73
CA LEU A 56 1.90 4.00 11.02
C LEU A 56 1.05 3.45 12.16
N ASN A 57 0.47 4.34 12.98
CA ASN A 57 -0.43 3.97 14.07
C ASN A 57 -1.92 3.92 13.70
N ASP A 58 -2.28 4.31 12.48
CA ASP A 58 -3.66 4.31 12.02
C ASP A 58 -4.26 2.90 12.01
N ASP A 59 -5.55 2.80 12.35
CA ASP A 59 -6.28 1.55 12.21
C ASP A 59 -6.66 1.28 10.74
N VAL A 60 -5.70 0.68 10.03
CA VAL A 60 -5.79 0.33 8.61
C VAL A 60 -6.40 -1.05 8.41
N ARG A 61 -7.20 -1.20 7.35
CA ARG A 61 -7.74 -2.49 6.89
C ARG A 61 -7.05 -2.91 5.60
N ALA A 62 -6.47 -4.10 5.59
CA ALA A 62 -6.08 -4.76 4.36
C ALA A 62 -7.32 -5.39 3.72
N LEU A 63 -7.65 -4.96 2.51
CA LEU A 63 -8.85 -5.38 1.78
C LEU A 63 -8.45 -5.97 0.43
N PHE A 64 -9.16 -7.00 0.00
CA PHE A 64 -9.08 -7.43 -1.39
C PHE A 64 -9.90 -6.47 -2.28
N ASN A 65 -9.29 -5.95 -3.35
CA ASN A 65 -9.92 -5.04 -4.31
C ASN A 65 -10.63 -3.80 -3.70
N HIS A 66 -10.14 -3.31 -2.55
CA HIS A 66 -10.79 -2.23 -1.78
C HIS A 66 -12.25 -2.50 -1.38
N ASP A 67 -12.69 -3.76 -1.41
CA ASP A 67 -14.03 -4.16 -0.99
C ASP A 67 -14.04 -4.43 0.52
N PRO A 68 -14.80 -3.65 1.32
CA PRO A 68 -14.86 -3.84 2.78
C PRO A 68 -15.47 -5.17 3.21
N ASN A 69 -16.07 -5.95 2.30
CA ASN A 69 -16.57 -7.30 2.58
C ASN A 69 -15.46 -8.36 2.59
N PHE A 70 -14.31 -8.09 1.95
CA PHE A 70 -13.19 -9.03 1.83
C PHE A 70 -11.98 -8.53 2.64
N ILE A 71 -12.07 -8.65 3.96
CA ILE A 71 -11.02 -8.24 4.89
C ILE A 71 -9.93 -9.31 4.95
N LEU A 72 -8.69 -8.91 4.63
CA LEU A 72 -7.49 -9.74 4.72
C LEU A 72 -6.76 -9.55 6.04
N GLY A 73 -6.89 -8.38 6.67
CA GLY A 73 -6.23 -8.09 7.93
C GLY A 73 -6.59 -6.71 8.45
N ARG A 74 -6.32 -6.46 9.73
CA ARG A 74 -6.53 -5.15 10.34
C ARG A 74 -5.50 -4.89 11.42
N ARG A 75 -5.00 -3.66 11.46
CA ARG A 75 -3.97 -3.27 12.42
C ARG A 75 -4.46 -3.44 13.86
N SER A 76 -5.65 -2.93 14.20
CA SER A 76 -6.18 -3.05 15.56
C SER A 76 -6.46 -4.49 16.01
N ALA A 77 -6.56 -5.43 15.06
CA ALA A 77 -6.76 -6.86 15.34
C ALA A 77 -5.43 -7.64 15.44
N GLY A 78 -4.29 -6.99 15.18
CA GLY A 78 -2.97 -7.64 15.17
C GLY A 78 -2.72 -8.54 13.96
N THR A 79 -3.60 -8.54 12.96
CA THR A 79 -3.47 -9.37 11.73
C THR A 79 -2.89 -8.62 10.54
N LEU A 80 -2.60 -7.33 10.70
CA LEU A 80 -1.84 -6.50 9.75
C LEU A 80 -0.77 -5.74 10.52
N ALA A 81 0.49 -5.90 10.10
CA ALA A 81 1.60 -5.04 10.49
C ALA A 81 1.97 -4.12 9.33
N LEU A 82 2.20 -2.84 9.65
CA LEU A 82 2.73 -1.83 8.73
C LEU A 82 4.05 -1.34 9.30
N THR A 83 5.09 -1.39 8.47
CA THR A 83 6.45 -0.99 8.84
C THR A 83 7.06 -0.17 7.71
N VAL A 84 8.00 0.70 8.05
CA VAL A 84 8.81 1.43 7.08
C VAL A 84 10.24 0.92 7.16
N ASP A 85 10.85 0.71 6.01
CA ASP A 85 12.28 0.46 5.86
C ASP A 85 12.88 1.42 4.82
N GLU A 86 14.15 1.22 4.47
CA GLU A 86 14.86 2.06 3.48
C GLU A 86 14.20 2.06 2.10
N ARG A 87 13.44 1.00 1.77
CA ARG A 87 12.76 0.88 0.48
C ARG A 87 11.41 1.58 0.49
N GLY A 88 10.63 1.47 1.56
CA GLY A 88 9.28 2.05 1.59
C GLY A 88 8.35 1.54 2.69
N LEU A 89 7.05 1.69 2.45
CA LEU A 89 6.00 1.16 3.32
C LEU A 89 5.78 -0.32 3.02
N ARG A 90 6.24 -1.18 3.92
CA ARG A 90 6.00 -2.62 3.90
C ARG A 90 4.74 -2.96 4.70
N TYR A 91 3.94 -3.87 4.17
CA TYR A 91 2.84 -4.49 4.90
C TYR A 91 3.07 -5.99 5.07
N ASP A 92 2.50 -6.53 6.14
CA ASP A 92 2.57 -7.94 6.47
C ASP A 92 1.27 -8.39 7.10
N ILE A 93 0.54 -9.23 6.37
CA ILE A 93 -0.80 -9.65 6.72
C ILE A 93 -0.78 -11.11 7.11
N THR A 94 -1.32 -11.43 8.29
CA THR A 94 -1.71 -12.79 8.63
C THR A 94 -3.07 -13.08 8.04
N ALA A 95 -3.10 -13.82 6.93
CA ALA A 95 -4.30 -14.02 6.15
C ALA A 95 -5.32 -14.92 6.89
N PRO A 96 -6.63 -14.67 6.76
CA PRO A 96 -7.66 -15.52 7.33
C PRO A 96 -7.60 -16.93 6.76
N GLU A 97 -7.69 -17.93 7.63
CA GLU A 97 -7.71 -19.35 7.24
C GLU A 97 -9.10 -19.79 6.77
N THR A 98 -9.70 -19.04 5.84
CA THR A 98 -11.00 -19.37 5.26
C THR A 98 -10.84 -19.88 3.83
N GLN A 99 -11.77 -20.72 3.39
CA GLN A 99 -11.78 -21.21 2.01
C GLN A 99 -11.89 -20.06 1.01
N THR A 100 -12.71 -19.05 1.30
CA THR A 100 -12.90 -17.87 0.45
C THR A 100 -11.57 -17.12 0.21
N ILE A 101 -10.79 -16.85 1.25
CA ILE A 101 -9.50 -16.15 1.08
C ILE A 101 -8.47 -17.04 0.39
N ARG A 102 -8.47 -18.35 0.68
CA ARG A 102 -7.60 -19.31 0.01
C ARG A 102 -7.83 -19.32 -1.50
N ASP A 103 -9.08 -19.42 -1.92
CA ASP A 103 -9.43 -19.64 -3.33
C ASP A 103 -9.45 -18.32 -4.14
N LEU A 104 -9.86 -17.20 -3.54
CA LEU A 104 -9.96 -15.91 -4.24
C LEU A 104 -8.69 -15.05 -4.17
N VAL A 105 -7.82 -15.26 -3.17
CA VAL A 105 -6.67 -14.38 -2.91
C VAL A 105 -5.38 -15.16 -2.95
N LEU A 106 -5.20 -16.15 -2.06
CA LEU A 106 -3.91 -16.84 -1.92
C LEU A 106 -3.54 -17.66 -3.17
N ALA A 107 -4.47 -18.48 -3.68
CA ALA A 107 -4.20 -19.32 -4.84
C ALA A 107 -3.93 -18.50 -6.14
N PRO A 108 -4.70 -17.45 -6.47
CA PRO A 108 -4.36 -16.58 -7.61
C PRO A 108 -3.03 -15.82 -7.42
N MET A 109 -2.69 -15.39 -6.19
CA MET A 109 -1.38 -14.80 -5.91
C MET A 109 -0.23 -15.78 -6.14
N GLN A 110 -0.35 -17.02 -5.65
CA GLN A 110 0.66 -18.07 -5.86
C GLN A 110 0.84 -18.44 -7.34
N ARG A 111 -0.24 -18.38 -8.12
CA ARG A 111 -0.19 -18.57 -9.58
C ARG A 111 0.37 -17.37 -10.34
N GLY A 112 0.51 -16.22 -9.68
CA GLY A 112 0.98 -14.97 -10.28
C GLY A 112 -0.10 -14.14 -10.98
N ASP A 113 -1.38 -14.53 -10.86
CA ASP A 113 -2.50 -13.77 -11.42
C ASP A 113 -2.70 -12.43 -10.67
N ILE A 114 -2.32 -12.39 -9.39
CA ILE A 114 -2.33 -11.20 -8.54
C ILE A 114 -0.88 -10.91 -8.12
N ASN A 115 -0.34 -9.79 -8.58
CA ASN A 115 1.05 -9.38 -8.33
C ASN A 115 1.19 -7.88 -8.07
N GLN A 116 0.10 -7.20 -7.69
CA GLN A 116 0.08 -5.77 -7.40
C GLN A 116 -0.63 -5.51 -6.08
N SER A 117 -0.29 -4.40 -5.44
CA SER A 117 -0.97 -3.93 -4.23
C SER A 117 -1.25 -2.46 -4.32
N SER A 118 -2.40 -2.08 -3.81
CA SER A 118 -2.81 -0.69 -3.68
C SER A 118 -2.86 -0.28 -2.22
N PHE A 119 -2.73 1.02 -1.98
CA PHE A 119 -2.97 1.61 -0.68
C PHE A 119 -3.83 2.85 -0.81
N ALA A 120 -4.63 3.11 0.22
CA ALA A 120 -5.52 4.26 0.28
C ALA A 120 -5.03 5.21 1.39
N PHE A 121 -5.03 6.50 1.11
CA PHE A 121 -4.46 7.49 2.01
C PHE A 121 -5.12 8.86 1.89
N ARG A 122 -4.69 9.77 2.76
CA ARG A 122 -4.93 11.20 2.70
C ARG A 122 -3.61 11.92 2.94
N VAL A 123 -3.37 12.98 2.17
CA VAL A 123 -2.17 13.82 2.35
C VAL A 123 -2.41 14.80 3.50
N ALA A 124 -1.37 15.12 4.26
CA ALA A 124 -1.46 16.12 5.31
C ALA A 124 -1.58 17.53 4.71
N ARG A 125 -2.12 18.46 5.51
CA ARG A 125 -2.00 19.88 5.15
C ARG A 125 -0.52 20.24 5.08
N ASP A 126 -0.12 20.90 4.00
CA ASP A 126 1.27 21.26 3.72
C ASP A 126 2.21 20.03 3.68
N GLY A 127 1.66 18.85 3.37
CA GLY A 127 2.38 17.57 3.27
C GLY A 127 2.75 17.18 1.84
N GLU A 128 2.64 18.13 0.91
CA GLU A 128 3.00 17.94 -0.50
C GLU A 128 3.50 19.23 -1.12
N GLU A 129 4.32 19.06 -2.15
CA GLU A 129 4.80 20.13 -3.02
C GLU A 129 4.62 19.73 -4.48
N TRP A 130 4.43 20.73 -5.33
CA TRP A 130 4.24 20.54 -6.77
C TRP A 130 5.29 21.36 -7.52
N TYR A 131 6.00 20.72 -8.44
CA TYR A 131 6.99 21.37 -9.28
C TYR A 131 7.03 20.75 -10.67
N GLN A 132 7.69 21.42 -11.59
CA GLN A 132 7.96 20.89 -12.93
C GLN A 132 9.44 20.58 -13.03
N ASP A 133 9.79 19.38 -13.50
CA ASP A 133 11.18 19.01 -13.72
C ASP A 133 11.76 19.59 -15.02
N GLU A 134 13.04 19.32 -15.28
CA GLU A 134 13.77 19.82 -16.46
C GLU A 134 13.16 19.34 -17.79
N ASP A 135 12.50 18.19 -17.79
CA ASP A 135 11.82 17.59 -18.95
C ASP A 135 10.39 18.13 -19.14
N GLY A 136 9.95 19.04 -18.27
CA GLY A 136 8.62 19.60 -18.32
C GLY A 136 7.54 18.73 -17.69
N VAL A 137 7.89 17.66 -16.98
CA VAL A 137 6.94 16.76 -16.30
C VAL A 137 6.55 17.37 -14.96
N VAL A 138 5.24 17.43 -14.69
CA VAL A 138 4.71 17.84 -13.39
C VAL A 138 4.97 16.73 -12.38
N ILE A 139 5.64 17.06 -11.29
CA ILE A 139 5.91 16.18 -10.15
C ILE A 139 5.12 16.66 -8.95
N ARG A 140 4.40 15.72 -8.32
CA ARG A 140 3.86 15.85 -6.97
C ARG A 140 4.79 15.12 -6.01
N GLU A 141 5.38 15.85 -5.09
CA GLU A 141 6.19 15.27 -4.04
C GLU A 141 5.37 15.22 -2.75
N ILE A 142 5.21 14.03 -2.17
CA ILE A 142 4.50 13.83 -0.90
C ILE A 142 5.53 13.63 0.21
N THR A 143 5.51 14.54 1.18
CA THR A 143 6.41 14.53 2.34
C THR A 143 5.68 14.13 3.61
N ARG A 144 4.34 14.14 3.64
CA ARG A 144 3.58 13.75 4.82
C ARG A 144 2.13 13.33 4.53
N PHE A 145 1.75 12.15 5.00
CA PHE A 145 0.36 11.70 5.03
C PHE A 145 -0.34 12.15 6.30
N SER A 146 -1.64 12.46 6.21
CA SER A 146 -2.48 12.65 7.40
C SER A 146 -3.20 11.38 7.83
N ARG A 147 -3.34 10.40 6.93
CA ARG A 147 -4.01 9.14 7.25
C ARG A 147 -3.72 8.03 6.25
N LEU A 148 -3.55 6.80 6.75
CA LEU A 148 -3.70 5.55 6.01
C LEU A 148 -5.10 4.95 6.25
N LEU A 149 -5.64 4.27 5.24
CA LEU A 149 -7.03 3.78 5.22
C LEU A 149 -7.11 2.28 4.97
#